data_AF-A0A2D8Z9D3-F1
#
_entry.id   AF-A0A2D8Z9D3-F1
#
_cell.length_a   1.000
_cell.length_b   1.000
_cell.length_c   1.000
_cell.angle_alpha   90.00
_cell.angle_beta   90.00
_cell.angle_gamma   90.00
#
_symmetry.space_group_name_H-M   'P 1'
#
loop_
_entity.id
_entity.type
_entity.pdbx_description
1 polymer ?
#
loop_
_entity_poly.entity_id
_entity_poly.type
_entity_poly.pdbx_seq_one_letter_code
_entity_poly.pdbx_strand_id
1 'polypeptide(L)'
;MDNVESKNNLETIIDESSNLSLNQIRRLLNKMSSSEIAHALESSPPKQRNLLFSLLKTEEEGDVLFELGEEIQQDLISSISNEELAEAVKELELDEIVDILQNLPEERMKKILSGMSQIDRKRIEVGLTFPENTAGGLLNTDVISVRPENSIEVVTTYLRGQKKLPENTDKIFVVNNENEYLGELTISNIITSNPSMIVREIMETT
;
A
#
# COMPACT_ATOMS: atom_id res chain seq x y z
N MET A 1 -0.84 0.15 -26.42
CA MET A 1 -2.14 0.71 -26.85
C MET A 1 -2.81 1.44 -25.70
N ASP A 2 -2.55 1.01 -24.46
CA ASP A 2 -3.10 1.60 -23.22
C ASP A 2 -2.82 3.10 -23.06
N ASN A 3 -1.60 3.55 -23.39
CA ASN A 3 -1.18 4.95 -23.20
C ASN A 3 -1.96 6.00 -24.03
N VAL A 4 -2.61 5.58 -25.12
CA VAL A 4 -3.44 6.47 -25.96
C VAL A 4 -4.87 6.57 -25.42
N GLU A 5 -5.40 5.47 -24.88
CA GLU A 5 -6.75 5.42 -24.31
C GLU A 5 -6.79 6.13 -22.95
N SER A 6 -5.76 5.91 -22.12
CA SER A 6 -5.44 6.64 -20.89
C SER A 6 -5.49 8.16 -21.05
N LYS A 7 -4.73 8.69 -22.03
CA LYS A 7 -4.63 10.12 -22.29
C LYS A 7 -5.96 10.74 -22.70
N ASN A 8 -6.76 9.98 -23.47
CA ASN A 8 -8.07 10.39 -23.94
C ASN A 8 -9.09 10.46 -22.78
N ASN A 9 -9.03 9.53 -21.83
CA ASN A 9 -9.91 9.54 -20.64
C ASN A 9 -9.63 10.75 -19.74
N LEU A 10 -8.36 11.09 -19.56
CA LEU A 10 -7.94 12.22 -18.72
C LEU A 10 -8.38 13.57 -19.31
N GLU A 11 -8.16 13.79 -20.60
CA GLU A 11 -8.66 14.98 -21.32
C GLU A 11 -10.18 15.09 -21.23
N THR A 12 -10.90 13.96 -21.38
CA THR A 12 -12.36 13.93 -21.27
C THR A 12 -12.88 14.31 -19.88
N ILE A 13 -12.22 13.86 -18.80
CA ILE A 13 -12.61 14.24 -17.43
C ILE A 13 -12.32 15.72 -17.17
N ILE A 14 -11.17 16.25 -17.62
CA ILE A 14 -10.81 17.64 -17.37
C ILE A 14 -11.75 18.60 -18.13
N ASP A 15 -12.06 18.30 -19.40
CA ASP A 15 -12.80 19.22 -20.26
C ASP A 15 -14.33 19.02 -20.22
N GLU A 16 -14.82 17.79 -20.08
CA GLU A 16 -16.25 17.46 -20.26
C GLU A 16 -16.98 16.99 -19.00
N SER A 17 -16.30 16.91 -17.85
CA SER A 17 -16.90 16.46 -16.58
C SER A 17 -18.18 17.19 -16.16
N SER A 18 -18.39 18.44 -16.58
CA SER A 18 -19.64 19.18 -16.33
C SER A 18 -20.83 18.68 -17.16
N ASN A 19 -20.57 17.99 -18.28
CA ASN A 19 -21.57 17.47 -19.22
C ASN A 19 -21.80 15.96 -19.09
N LEU A 20 -20.96 15.26 -18.32
CA LEU A 20 -21.05 13.82 -18.11
C LEU A 20 -21.96 13.49 -16.93
N SER A 21 -22.71 12.38 -17.05
CA SER A 21 -23.42 11.78 -15.93
C SER A 21 -22.42 11.21 -14.91
N LEU A 22 -22.78 11.22 -13.62
CA LEU A 22 -21.98 10.61 -12.54
C LEU A 22 -21.58 9.15 -12.86
N ASN A 23 -22.46 8.39 -13.52
CA ASN A 23 -22.17 7.01 -13.93
C ASN A 23 -21.12 6.91 -15.04
N GLN A 24 -21.05 7.90 -15.93
CA GLN A 24 -20.03 7.95 -16.98
C GLN A 24 -18.68 8.33 -16.37
N ILE A 25 -18.66 9.32 -15.49
CA ILE A 25 -17.45 9.73 -14.76
C ILE A 25 -16.88 8.54 -13.98
N ARG A 26 -17.71 7.84 -13.21
CA ARG A 26 -17.28 6.65 -12.46
C ARG A 26 -16.68 5.56 -13.36
N ARG A 27 -17.25 5.35 -14.54
CA ARG A 27 -16.71 4.37 -15.51
C ARG A 27 -15.37 4.79 -16.11
N LEU A 28 -15.12 6.10 -16.25
CA LEU A 28 -13.84 6.61 -16.71
C LEU A 28 -12.80 6.48 -15.60
N LEU A 29 -13.12 6.88 -14.37
CA LEU A 29 -12.24 6.75 -13.20
C LEU A 29 -11.80 5.30 -12.98
N ASN A 30 -12.72 4.33 -13.06
CA ASN A 30 -12.40 2.89 -12.92
C ASN A 30 -11.46 2.34 -14.01
N LYS A 31 -11.18 3.09 -15.08
CA LYS A 31 -10.25 2.71 -16.15
C LYS A 31 -8.91 3.44 -16.06
N MET A 32 -8.77 4.35 -15.10
CA MET A 32 -7.57 5.15 -14.89
C MET A 32 -6.78 4.57 -13.73
N SER A 33 -5.47 4.77 -13.77
CA SER A 33 -4.56 4.52 -12.66
C SER A 33 -4.70 5.59 -11.56
N SER A 34 -4.25 5.28 -10.34
CA SER A 34 -4.24 6.20 -9.20
C SER A 34 -3.54 7.52 -9.55
N SER A 35 -2.37 7.46 -10.20
CA SER A 35 -1.60 8.63 -10.64
C SER A 35 -2.35 9.50 -11.67
N GLU A 36 -3.07 8.88 -12.61
CA GLU A 36 -3.90 9.62 -13.58
C GLU A 36 -5.09 10.30 -12.91
N ILE A 37 -5.72 9.62 -11.94
CA ILE A 37 -6.82 10.17 -11.16
C ILE A 37 -6.31 11.35 -10.32
N ALA A 38 -5.16 11.21 -9.66
CA ALA A 38 -4.51 12.27 -8.90
C ALA A 38 -4.27 13.50 -9.79
N HIS A 39 -3.68 13.32 -10.98
CA HIS A 39 -3.47 14.42 -11.93
C HIS A 39 -4.79 15.10 -12.35
N ALA A 40 -5.86 14.34 -12.56
CA ALA A 40 -7.18 14.89 -12.88
C ALA A 40 -7.76 15.69 -11.71
N LEU A 41 -7.57 15.25 -10.47
CA LEU A 41 -7.99 15.95 -9.26
C LEU A 41 -7.22 17.26 -9.04
N GLU A 42 -5.90 17.26 -9.27
CA GLU A 42 -5.05 18.44 -9.17
C GLU A 42 -5.43 19.50 -10.21
N SER A 43 -5.76 19.05 -11.42
CA SER A 43 -6.20 19.90 -12.53
C SER A 43 -7.66 20.39 -12.39
N SER A 44 -8.40 19.86 -11.42
CA SER A 44 -9.82 20.17 -11.22
C SER A 44 -10.04 21.28 -10.18
N PRO A 45 -11.03 22.17 -10.37
CA PRO A 45 -11.47 23.12 -9.35
C PRO A 45 -11.96 22.43 -8.07
N PRO A 46 -11.87 23.05 -6.87
CA PRO A 46 -12.14 22.39 -5.58
C PRO A 46 -13.51 21.67 -5.49
N LYS A 47 -14.58 22.29 -6.02
CA LYS A 47 -15.92 21.67 -6.00
C LYS A 47 -15.99 20.39 -6.82
N GLN A 48 -15.30 20.39 -7.97
CA GLN A 48 -15.26 19.26 -8.88
C GLN A 48 -14.34 18.17 -8.35
N ARG A 49 -13.21 18.55 -7.78
CA ARG A 49 -12.28 17.65 -7.10
C ARG A 49 -12.98 16.80 -6.03
N ASN A 50 -13.73 17.45 -5.13
CA ASN A 50 -14.47 16.73 -4.09
C ASN A 50 -15.52 15.77 -4.67
N LEU A 51 -16.17 16.17 -5.77
CA LEU A 51 -17.11 15.29 -6.46
C LEU A 51 -16.41 14.07 -7.08
N LEU A 52 -15.31 14.29 -7.80
CA LEU A 52 -14.53 13.22 -8.43
C LEU A 52 -14.00 12.24 -7.38
N PHE A 53 -13.43 12.76 -6.28
CA PHE A 53 -12.92 11.94 -5.18
C PHE A 53 -14.04 11.09 -4.56
N SER A 54 -15.22 11.68 -4.30
CA SER A 54 -16.37 10.95 -3.74
C SER A 54 -16.96 9.83 -4.63
N LEU A 55 -16.55 9.78 -5.91
CA LEU A 55 -17.00 8.73 -6.84
C LEU A 55 -16.07 7.51 -6.87
N LEU A 56 -14.87 7.65 -6.30
CA LEU A 56 -13.91 6.56 -6.15
C LEU A 56 -14.49 5.48 -5.23
N LYS A 57 -13.87 4.31 -5.27
CA LYS A 57 -14.11 3.30 -4.25
C LYS A 57 -13.15 3.53 -3.11
N THR A 58 -13.55 3.16 -1.89
CA THR A 58 -12.69 3.26 -0.70
C THR A 58 -11.35 2.56 -0.85
N GLU A 59 -11.31 1.44 -1.58
CA GLU A 59 -10.07 0.69 -1.88
C GLU A 59 -9.10 1.46 -2.80
N GLU A 60 -9.58 2.42 -3.60
CA GLU A 60 -8.78 3.23 -4.53
C GLU A 60 -8.44 4.62 -3.95
N GLU A 61 -9.15 5.05 -2.90
CA GLU A 61 -8.96 6.36 -2.26
C GLU A 61 -7.58 6.50 -1.65
N GLY A 62 -7.07 5.44 -1.01
CA GLY A 62 -5.73 5.41 -0.43
C GLY A 62 -4.65 5.67 -1.48
N ASP A 63 -4.65 4.87 -2.55
CA ASP A 63 -3.65 4.96 -3.62
C ASP A 63 -3.66 6.35 -4.28
N VAL A 64 -4.86 6.90 -4.50
CA VAL A 64 -5.01 8.25 -5.07
C VAL A 64 -4.53 9.32 -4.09
N LEU A 65 -4.80 9.19 -2.80
CA LEU A 65 -4.29 10.12 -1.79
C LEU A 65 -2.77 10.12 -1.74
N PHE A 66 -2.13 8.96 -1.84
CA PHE A 66 -0.67 8.85 -1.84
C PHE A 66 -0.02 9.54 -3.05
N GLU A 67 -0.63 9.42 -4.23
CA GLU A 67 -0.14 10.03 -5.48
C GLU A 67 -0.33 11.56 -5.55
N LEU A 68 -1.17 12.14 -4.71
CA LEU A 68 -1.47 13.57 -4.72
C LEU A 68 -0.35 14.41 -4.09
N GLY A 69 -0.13 15.60 -4.67
CA GLY A 69 0.68 16.63 -4.02
C GLY A 69 0.11 17.05 -2.66
N GLU A 70 1.01 17.34 -1.71
CA GLU A 70 0.71 17.59 -0.29
C GLU A 70 -0.45 18.58 -0.06
N GLU A 71 -0.47 19.73 -0.77
CA GLU A 71 -1.52 20.75 -0.61
C GLU A 71 -2.92 20.19 -0.94
N ILE A 72 -3.02 19.45 -2.04
CA ILE A 72 -4.29 18.90 -2.54
C ILE A 72 -4.72 17.70 -1.70
N GLN A 73 -3.75 16.88 -1.29
CA GLN A 73 -3.95 15.77 -0.36
C GLN A 73 -4.54 16.28 0.96
N GLN A 74 -3.94 17.32 1.56
CA GLN A 74 -4.42 17.89 2.82
C GLN A 74 -5.82 18.51 2.69
N ASP A 75 -6.11 19.20 1.58
CA ASP A 75 -7.44 19.73 1.29
C ASP A 75 -8.49 18.63 1.27
N LEU A 76 -8.23 17.51 0.57
CA LEU A 76 -9.14 16.38 0.50
C LEU A 76 -9.28 15.67 1.84
N ILE A 77 -8.16 15.42 2.52
CA ILE A 77 -8.15 14.80 3.85
C ILE A 77 -8.95 15.66 4.83
N SER A 78 -8.90 16.98 4.76
CA SER A 78 -9.69 17.86 5.63
C SER A 78 -11.22 17.68 5.48
N SER A 79 -11.67 17.16 4.35
CA SER A 79 -13.09 17.00 4.00
C SER A 79 -13.66 15.61 4.32
N ILE A 80 -12.81 14.59 4.44
CA ILE A 80 -13.23 13.21 4.78
C ILE A 80 -13.23 12.97 6.29
N SER A 81 -14.04 12.01 6.73
CA SER A 81 -14.09 11.61 8.14
C SER A 81 -12.83 10.83 8.56
N ASN A 82 -12.59 10.69 9.86
CA ASN A 82 -11.44 9.89 10.32
C ASN A 82 -11.66 8.40 10.07
N GLU A 83 -12.92 7.95 10.13
CA GLU A 83 -13.33 6.57 9.88
C GLU A 83 -13.13 6.20 8.41
N GLU A 84 -13.49 7.11 7.50
CA GLU A 84 -13.28 6.96 6.06
C GLU A 84 -11.80 6.95 5.70
N LEU A 85 -11.01 7.88 6.24
CA LEU A 85 -9.56 7.90 6.02
C LEU A 85 -8.89 6.63 6.58
N ALA A 86 -9.33 6.13 7.75
CA ALA A 86 -8.81 4.90 8.32
C ALA A 86 -9.07 3.67 7.43
N GLU A 87 -10.21 3.62 6.75
CA GLU A 87 -10.50 2.53 5.81
C GLU A 87 -9.78 2.72 4.47
N ALA A 88 -9.61 3.95 3.99
CA ALA A 88 -8.88 4.25 2.75
C ALA A 88 -7.39 3.87 2.84
N VAL A 89 -6.73 4.11 3.98
CA VAL A 89 -5.30 3.80 4.16
C VAL A 89 -5.03 2.35 4.56
N LYS A 90 -6.07 1.52 4.69
CA LYS A 90 -5.94 0.16 5.24
C LYS A 90 -5.30 -0.83 4.29
N GLU A 91 -5.52 -0.64 2.99
CA GLU A 91 -4.98 -1.51 1.94
C GLU A 91 -3.63 -0.99 1.39
N LEU A 92 -3.15 0.15 1.89
CA LEU A 92 -1.86 0.74 1.53
C LEU A 92 -0.70 -0.01 2.19
N GLU A 93 0.47 0.12 1.59
CA GLU A 93 1.72 -0.34 2.17
C GLU A 93 2.15 0.57 3.35
N LEU A 94 2.96 0.03 4.26
CA LEU A 94 3.27 0.72 5.51
C LEU A 94 3.88 2.11 5.31
N ASP A 95 4.81 2.24 4.36
CA ASP A 95 5.49 3.48 4.02
C ASP A 95 4.51 4.54 3.49
N GLU A 96 3.59 4.15 2.62
CA GLU A 96 2.54 5.03 2.09
C GLU A 96 1.61 5.54 3.20
N ILE A 97 1.22 4.66 4.13
CA ILE A 97 0.42 5.03 5.31
C ILE A 97 1.18 6.04 6.16
N VAL A 98 2.46 5.77 6.42
CA VAL A 98 3.32 6.63 7.23
C VAL A 98 3.41 8.02 6.60
N ASP A 99 3.66 8.12 5.30
CA ASP A 99 3.76 9.39 4.58
C ASP A 99 2.45 10.20 4.67
N ILE A 100 1.30 9.57 4.44
CA ILE A 100 -0.01 10.23 4.57
C ILE A 100 -0.24 10.71 6.02
N LEU A 101 0.05 9.87 7.02
CA LEU A 101 -0.23 10.17 8.42
C LEU A 101 0.71 11.24 9.00
N GLN A 102 1.97 11.31 8.56
CA GLN A 102 2.94 12.32 9.02
C GLN A 102 2.51 13.75 8.68
N ASN A 103 1.77 13.91 7.59
CA ASN A 103 1.27 15.23 7.16
C ASN A 103 0.03 15.69 7.95
N LEU A 104 -0.53 14.85 8.83
CA LEU A 104 -1.72 15.18 9.61
C LEU A 104 -1.40 15.86 10.94
N PRO A 105 -2.33 16.69 11.46
CA PRO A 105 -2.27 17.14 12.84
C PRO A 105 -2.21 15.94 13.80
N GLU A 106 -1.32 16.00 14.79
CA GLU A 106 -1.03 14.89 15.71
C GLU A 106 -2.30 14.28 16.37
N GLU A 107 -3.25 15.14 16.77
CA GLU A 107 -4.52 14.72 17.36
C GLU A 107 -5.40 13.91 16.40
N ARG A 108 -5.33 14.22 15.10
CA ARG A 108 -6.08 13.50 14.07
C ARG A 108 -5.43 12.17 13.75
N MET A 109 -4.10 12.15 13.59
CA MET A 109 -3.32 10.92 13.41
C MET A 109 -3.61 9.91 14.53
N LYS A 110 -3.58 10.36 15.80
CA LYS A 110 -3.90 9.49 16.95
C LYS A 110 -5.30 8.88 16.90
N LYS A 111 -6.30 9.64 16.41
CA LYS A 111 -7.67 9.14 16.25
C LYS A 111 -7.75 8.07 15.16
N ILE A 112 -7.10 8.29 14.02
CA ILE A 112 -7.04 7.31 12.92
C ILE A 112 -6.36 6.03 13.41
N LEU A 113 -5.19 6.14 14.06
CA LEU A 113 -4.47 5.00 14.64
C LEU A 113 -5.30 4.25 15.68
N SER A 114 -6.20 4.91 16.40
CA SER A 114 -7.08 4.26 17.38
C SER A 114 -8.18 3.39 16.75
N GLY A 115 -8.51 3.63 15.48
CA GLY A 115 -9.46 2.82 14.69
C GLY A 115 -8.84 1.57 14.05
N MET A 116 -7.51 1.48 14.01
CA MET A 116 -6.76 0.37 13.40
C MET A 116 -6.59 -0.82 14.35
N SER A 117 -6.24 -1.98 13.80
CA SER A 117 -5.90 -3.15 14.61
C SER A 117 -4.63 -2.88 15.43
N GLN A 118 -4.48 -3.54 16.59
CA GLN A 118 -3.30 -3.36 17.42
C GLN A 118 -1.99 -3.72 16.69
N ILE A 119 -2.06 -4.69 15.77
CA ILE A 119 -0.91 -5.15 15.00
C ILE A 119 -0.49 -4.05 14.02
N ASP A 120 -1.43 -3.55 13.20
CA ASP A 120 -1.16 -2.54 12.17
C ASP A 120 -0.71 -1.22 12.80
N ARG A 121 -1.42 -0.78 13.86
CA ARG A 121 -1.05 0.40 14.62
C ARG A 121 0.40 0.34 15.12
N LYS A 122 0.82 -0.80 15.68
CA LYS A 122 2.19 -0.93 16.21
C LYS A 122 3.24 -0.89 15.10
N ARG A 123 2.93 -1.44 13.92
CA ARG A 123 3.81 -1.35 12.74
C ARG A 123 3.94 0.11 12.28
N ILE A 124 2.83 0.83 12.19
CA ILE A 124 2.80 2.25 11.79
C ILE A 124 3.53 3.14 12.81
N GLU A 125 3.32 2.93 14.11
CA GLU A 125 4.02 3.69 15.16
C GLU A 125 5.55 3.50 15.09
N VAL A 126 6.02 2.30 14.70
CA VAL A 126 7.44 2.06 14.45
C VAL A 126 7.91 2.82 13.21
N GLY A 127 7.17 2.79 12.11
CA GLY A 127 7.47 3.55 10.89
C GLY A 127 7.56 5.06 11.15
N LEU A 128 6.60 5.61 11.90
CA LEU A 128 6.57 7.03 12.32
C LEU A 128 7.74 7.43 13.22
N THR A 129 8.49 6.48 13.78
CA THR A 129 9.65 6.76 14.63
C THR A 129 10.91 7.07 13.80
N PHE A 130 10.94 6.69 12.52
CA PHE A 130 12.09 6.86 11.64
C PHE A 130 11.84 7.92 10.56
N PRO A 131 12.78 8.87 10.32
CA PRO A 131 12.63 9.83 9.23
C PRO A 131 12.63 9.12 7.86
N GLU A 132 11.84 9.62 6.91
CA GLU A 132 11.67 9.08 5.55
C GLU A 132 13.00 8.75 4.85
N ASN A 133 14.00 9.62 4.97
CA ASN A 133 15.31 9.46 4.31
C ASN A 133 16.28 8.51 5.06
N THR A 134 15.78 7.69 5.99
CA THR A 134 16.60 6.71 6.72
C THR A 134 16.24 5.29 6.33
N ALA A 135 17.16 4.36 6.56
CA ALA A 135 16.91 2.94 6.33
C ALA A 135 15.67 2.41 7.10
N GLY A 136 15.26 3.07 8.21
CA GLY A 136 14.05 2.72 8.94
C GLY A 136 12.77 3.37 8.38
N GLY A 137 12.88 4.54 7.74
CA GLY A 137 11.76 5.20 7.08
C GLY A 137 11.42 4.57 5.72
N LEU A 138 12.43 4.05 5.02
CA LEU A 138 12.26 3.30 3.76
C LEU A 138 12.00 1.79 3.96
N LEU A 139 11.82 1.33 5.20
CA LEU A 139 11.70 -0.09 5.51
C LEU A 139 10.27 -0.57 5.25
N ASN A 140 10.06 -1.33 4.17
CA ASN A 140 8.84 -2.14 4.05
C ASN A 140 8.89 -3.29 5.07
N THR A 141 7.85 -3.40 5.91
CA THR A 141 7.76 -4.42 6.96
C THR A 141 6.90 -5.62 6.57
N ASP A 142 6.26 -5.62 5.40
CA ASP A 142 5.50 -6.72 4.83
C ASP A 142 6.44 -7.78 4.26
N VAL A 143 7.27 -8.32 5.15
CA VAL A 143 8.25 -9.35 4.82
C VAL A 143 7.81 -10.69 5.38
N ILE A 144 8.06 -11.74 4.59
CA ILE A 144 7.79 -13.10 5.04
C ILE A 144 9.02 -13.63 5.77
N SER A 145 8.80 -14.18 6.96
CA SER A 145 9.85 -14.78 7.76
C SER A 145 9.50 -16.21 8.17
N VAL A 146 10.51 -17.09 8.23
CA VAL A 146 10.38 -18.51 8.59
C VAL A 146 11.45 -18.92 9.59
N ARG A 147 11.20 -20.04 10.29
CA ARG A 147 12.17 -20.62 11.23
C ARG A 147 13.13 -21.58 10.52
N PRO A 148 14.40 -21.65 10.92
CA PRO A 148 15.39 -22.52 10.29
C PRO A 148 15.10 -24.02 10.48
N GLU A 149 14.31 -24.40 11.49
CA GLU A 149 13.92 -25.79 11.78
C GLU A 149 12.78 -26.30 10.89
N ASN A 150 12.09 -25.41 10.15
CA ASN A 150 10.97 -25.81 9.31
C ASN A 150 11.46 -26.59 8.08
N SER A 151 10.67 -27.58 7.65
CA SER A 151 10.91 -28.23 6.35
C SER A 151 10.43 -27.35 5.20
N ILE A 152 10.97 -27.59 4.00
CA ILE A 152 10.57 -26.89 2.78
C ILE A 152 9.09 -27.15 2.46
N GLU A 153 8.57 -28.34 2.78
CA GLU A 153 7.14 -28.64 2.68
C GLU A 153 6.27 -27.72 3.55
N VAL A 154 6.66 -27.51 4.81
CA VAL A 154 5.94 -26.61 5.72
C VAL A 154 5.99 -25.18 5.22
N VAL A 155 7.16 -24.70 4.79
CA VAL A 155 7.33 -23.35 4.23
C VAL A 155 6.48 -23.17 2.98
N THR A 156 6.52 -24.11 2.03
CA THR A 156 5.73 -24.05 0.80
C THR A 156 4.24 -24.04 1.10
N THR A 157 3.79 -24.86 2.06
CA THR A 157 2.39 -24.90 2.48
C THR A 157 1.95 -23.59 3.12
N TYR A 158 2.80 -23.01 3.97
CA TYR A 158 2.57 -21.70 4.58
C TYR A 158 2.45 -20.59 3.51
N LEU A 159 3.38 -20.54 2.55
CA LEU A 159 3.35 -19.56 1.45
C LEU A 159 2.08 -19.69 0.60
N ARG A 160 1.66 -20.92 0.27
CA ARG A 160 0.40 -21.16 -0.46
C ARG A 160 -0.83 -20.72 0.33
N GLY A 161 -0.78 -20.82 1.66
CA GLY A 161 -1.86 -20.39 2.55
C GLY A 161 -2.13 -18.89 2.49
N GLN A 162 -1.13 -18.08 2.14
CA GLN A 162 -1.25 -16.62 2.07
C GLN A 162 -2.09 -16.13 0.88
N LYS A 163 -2.33 -16.97 -0.14
CA LYS A 163 -3.02 -16.65 -1.41
C LYS A 163 -2.32 -15.59 -2.29
N LYS A 164 -1.87 -14.47 -1.72
CA LYS A 164 -1.06 -13.43 -2.34
C LYS A 164 0.17 -13.23 -1.46
N LEU A 165 1.36 -13.16 -2.07
CA LEU A 165 2.58 -12.77 -1.38
C LEU A 165 2.71 -11.23 -1.43
N PRO A 166 3.41 -10.60 -0.46
CA PRO A 166 3.74 -9.19 -0.53
C PRO A 166 4.41 -8.84 -1.86
N GLU A 167 4.26 -7.59 -2.29
CA GLU A 167 4.87 -7.15 -3.53
C GLU A 167 6.40 -7.25 -3.46
N ASN A 168 7.05 -7.56 -4.59
CA ASN A 168 8.50 -7.74 -4.68
C ASN A 168 9.08 -8.86 -3.78
N THR A 169 8.29 -9.89 -3.42
CA THR A 169 8.78 -11.06 -2.67
C THR A 169 9.57 -12.05 -3.55
N ASP A 170 10.85 -11.77 -3.80
CA ASP A 170 11.77 -12.71 -4.47
C ASP A 170 12.49 -13.65 -3.50
N LYS A 171 12.52 -13.26 -2.22
CA LYS A 171 13.14 -13.98 -1.11
C LYS A 171 12.35 -13.81 0.18
N ILE A 172 12.54 -14.77 1.09
CA ILE A 172 12.01 -14.74 2.44
C ILE A 172 13.16 -14.78 3.44
N PHE A 173 12.92 -14.30 4.66
CA PHE A 173 13.95 -14.18 5.68
C PHE A 173 13.87 -15.33 6.68
N VAL A 174 15.03 -15.78 7.15
CA VAL A 174 15.14 -16.84 8.17
C VAL A 174 15.52 -16.20 9.48
N VAL A 175 14.75 -16.48 10.53
CA VAL A 175 14.89 -15.84 11.85
C VAL A 175 14.84 -16.85 12.99
N ASN A 176 15.59 -16.60 14.06
CA ASN A 176 15.56 -17.44 15.26
C ASN A 176 14.32 -17.13 16.14
N ASN A 177 14.15 -17.85 17.25
CA ASN A 177 13.01 -17.65 18.17
C ASN A 177 12.94 -16.26 18.81
N GLU A 178 14.03 -15.51 18.81
CA GLU A 178 14.13 -14.14 19.31
C GLU A 178 13.91 -13.09 18.20
N ASN A 179 13.55 -13.55 16.99
CA ASN A 179 13.38 -12.76 15.76
C ASN A 179 14.67 -12.09 15.27
N GLU A 180 15.83 -12.64 15.62
CA GLU A 180 17.10 -12.24 15.04
C GLU A 180 17.28 -12.87 13.65
N TYR A 181 17.74 -12.06 12.70
CA TYR A 181 18.03 -12.47 11.34
C TYR A 181 19.18 -13.49 11.29
N LEU A 182 18.97 -14.59 10.57
CA LEU A 182 19.96 -15.67 10.41
C LEU A 182 20.41 -15.85 8.95
N GLY A 183 19.62 -15.42 7.98
CA GLY A 183 19.88 -15.62 6.56
C GLY A 183 18.63 -15.44 5.72
N GLU A 184 18.75 -15.69 4.42
CA GLU A 184 17.64 -15.56 3.47
C GLU A 184 17.47 -16.80 2.60
N LEU A 185 16.28 -16.93 2.02
CA LEU A 185 15.95 -18.03 1.13
C LEU A 185 15.16 -17.52 -0.07
N THR A 186 15.66 -17.77 -1.28
CA THR A 186 14.98 -17.36 -2.51
C THR A 186 13.76 -18.25 -2.78
N ILE A 187 12.72 -17.68 -3.40
CA ILE A 187 11.55 -18.45 -3.83
C ILE A 187 11.97 -19.57 -4.82
N SER A 188 12.99 -19.31 -5.65
CA SER A 188 13.56 -20.31 -6.56
C SER A 188 14.12 -21.52 -5.82
N ASN A 189 14.87 -21.31 -4.74
CA ASN A 189 15.42 -22.38 -3.92
C ASN A 189 14.31 -23.18 -3.24
N ILE A 190 13.26 -22.53 -2.74
CA ILE A 190 12.11 -23.21 -2.10
C ILE A 190 11.42 -24.15 -3.07
N ILE A 191 11.17 -23.69 -4.31
CA ILE A 191 10.45 -24.47 -5.33
C ILE A 191 11.27 -25.63 -5.87
N THR A 192 12.60 -25.47 -5.98
CA THR A 192 13.49 -26.47 -6.59
C THR A 192 14.07 -27.47 -5.60
N SER A 193 13.99 -27.19 -4.29
CA SER A 193 14.52 -28.06 -3.23
C SER A 193 13.61 -29.24 -2.91
N ASN A 194 14.18 -30.28 -2.31
CA ASN A 194 13.40 -31.43 -1.84
C ASN A 194 12.51 -30.98 -0.65
N PRO A 195 11.19 -31.29 -0.66
CA PRO A 195 10.26 -30.90 0.41
C PRO A 195 10.66 -31.35 1.82
N SER A 196 11.44 -32.44 1.92
CA SER A 196 11.90 -33.00 3.20
C SER A 196 13.13 -32.31 3.79
N MET A 197 13.83 -31.48 3.01
CA MET A 197 14.96 -30.70 3.51
C MET A 197 14.49 -29.63 4.50
N ILE A 198 15.39 -29.19 5.37
CA ILE A 198 15.12 -28.11 6.32
C ILE A 198 15.65 -26.78 5.78
N VAL A 199 15.00 -25.68 6.15
CA VAL A 199 15.40 -24.32 5.75
C VAL A 199 16.87 -24.06 6.07
N ARG A 200 17.34 -24.49 7.25
CA ARG A 200 18.74 -24.32 7.67
C ARG A 200 19.77 -24.92 6.70
N GLU A 201 19.42 -25.96 5.95
CA GLU A 201 20.34 -26.63 5.02
C GLU A 201 20.51 -25.87 3.70
N ILE A 202 19.53 -25.04 3.32
CA ILE A 202 19.47 -24.40 2.01
C ILE A 202 19.44 -22.87 2.07
N MET A 203 19.33 -22.30 3.27
CA MET A 203 19.39 -20.85 3.46
C MET A 203 20.77 -20.30 3.12
N GLU A 204 20.79 -19.09 2.59
CA GLU A 204 22.01 -18.33 2.34
C GLU A 204 22.31 -17.44 3.55
N THR A 205 23.45 -17.69 4.18
CA THR A 205 23.98 -16.85 5.27
C THR A 205 24.88 -15.79 4.67
N THR A 206 24.66 -14.52 5.03
CA THR A 206 25.60 -13.43 4.69
C THR A 206 26.86 -13.51 5.54
#